data_AF-A0A1F1SP70-F1
#
_entry.id   AF-A0A1F1SP70-F1
#
_cell.length_a   1.000
_cell.length_b   1.000
_cell.length_c   1.000
_cell.angle_alpha   90.00
_cell.angle_beta   90.00
_cell.angle_gamma   90.00
#
_symmetry.space_group_name_H-M   'P 1'
#
loop_
_entity.id
_entity.type
_entity.pdbx_description
1 polymer ?
#
loop_
_entity_poly.entity_id
_entity_poly.type
_entity_poly.pdbx_seq_one_letter_code
_entity_poly.pdbx_strand_id
1 'polypeptide(L)'
;MKNQQPLQQYFDVYISYPPGIDQDQVNENIKQNLSSEEAEEVILALEENRQALVVERCTNEERLNAQHYFGYLGLDVIIRVSLELMPDGDNNDHVDNASSPVPQCPVCFTIFEDPNTTQCPTCQLHLRTATEAYIYRKRIEWQERIAFEHRKQHELAYRMLRERQAEEKRIRKQIRNELETELLKELGILNSWQSVFYNKRVIISLALIVLFVIIFTSLGYFLAQIIVK
;
A
#
# COMPACT_ATOMS: atom_id res chain seq x y z
N MET A 1 49.41 -5.54 5.73
CA MET A 1 48.18 -6.25 6.17
C MET A 1 47.90 -5.82 7.60
N LYS A 2 47.07 -4.78 7.78
CA LYS A 2 46.62 -4.36 9.11
C LYS A 2 45.38 -5.17 9.44
N ASN A 3 45.42 -5.89 10.55
CA ASN A 3 44.32 -6.66 11.11
C ASN A 3 43.06 -5.79 11.17
N GLN A 4 42.08 -6.05 10.31
CA GLN A 4 40.71 -5.61 10.53
C GLN A 4 40.19 -6.42 11.72
N GLN A 5 40.24 -5.84 12.91
CA GLN A 5 39.39 -6.29 14.01
C GLN A 5 37.94 -6.28 13.48
N PRO A 6 37.13 -7.32 13.75
CA PRO A 6 35.72 -7.28 13.38
C PRO A 6 35.12 -6.05 14.06
N LEU A 7 34.51 -5.15 13.27
CA LEU A 7 33.71 -4.04 13.78
C LEU A 7 32.72 -4.63 14.79
N GLN A 8 32.91 -4.34 16.08
CA GLN A 8 31.98 -4.76 17.11
C GLN A 8 30.63 -4.10 16.80
N GLN A 9 29.64 -4.91 16.45
CA GLN A 9 28.29 -4.43 16.15
C GLN A 9 27.57 -4.19 17.47
N TYR A 10 27.11 -2.96 17.66
CA TYR A 10 26.27 -2.57 18.78
C TYR A 10 24.80 -2.61 18.37
N PHE A 11 23.91 -2.87 19.34
CA PHE A 11 22.49 -2.99 19.11
C PHE A 11 21.70 -2.09 20.06
N ASP A 12 20.54 -1.63 19.59
CA ASP A 12 19.56 -0.92 20.39
C ASP A 12 18.34 -1.83 20.57
N VAL A 13 17.87 -1.95 21.81
CA VAL A 13 16.75 -2.83 22.20
C VAL A 13 15.54 -1.99 22.56
N TYR A 14 14.48 -2.18 21.78
CA TYR A 14 13.18 -1.57 21.98
C TYR A 14 12.18 -2.60 22.49
N ILE A 15 11.26 -2.17 23.35
CA ILE A 15 10.13 -2.96 23.83
C ILE A 15 8.81 -2.35 23.39
N SER A 16 7.81 -3.18 23.18
CA SER A 16 6.45 -2.75 22.84
C SER A 16 5.41 -3.76 23.32
N TYR A 17 4.15 -3.33 23.45
CA TYR A 17 3.06 -4.25 23.75
C TYR A 17 2.78 -5.17 22.55
N PRO A 18 2.69 -6.50 22.77
CA PRO A 18 2.37 -7.44 21.70
C PRO A 18 0.97 -7.19 21.15
N PRO A 19 0.77 -7.32 19.82
CA PRO A 19 -0.52 -7.08 19.21
C PRO A 19 -1.54 -8.17 19.60
N GLY A 20 -2.68 -7.77 20.14
CA GLY A 20 -3.80 -8.68 20.45
C GLY A 20 -3.80 -9.28 21.85
N ILE A 21 -2.90 -8.84 22.74
CA ILE A 21 -2.91 -9.17 24.17
C ILE A 21 -3.43 -7.95 24.95
N ASP A 22 -4.14 -8.20 26.05
CA ASP A 22 -4.64 -7.14 26.92
C ASP A 22 -3.49 -6.45 27.66
N GLN A 23 -3.43 -5.12 27.58
CA GLN A 23 -2.33 -4.32 28.13
C GLN A 23 -2.31 -4.41 29.66
N ASP A 24 -3.48 -4.49 30.29
CA ASP A 24 -3.61 -4.60 31.74
C ASP A 24 -3.00 -5.90 32.27
N GLN A 25 -3.15 -7.00 31.53
CA GLN A 25 -2.56 -8.30 31.89
C GLN A 25 -1.03 -8.28 31.80
N VAL A 26 -0.48 -7.60 30.79
CA VAL A 26 0.97 -7.43 30.65
C VAL A 26 1.50 -6.52 31.76
N ASN A 27 0.78 -5.44 32.09
CA ASN A 27 1.16 -4.52 33.17
C ASN A 27 1.17 -5.19 34.55
N GLU A 28 0.22 -6.09 34.83
CA GLU A 28 0.23 -6.91 36.04
C GLU A 28 1.44 -7.85 36.09
N ASN A 29 1.79 -8.48 34.96
CA ASN A 29 2.98 -9.35 34.88
C ASN A 29 4.28 -8.56 35.10
N ILE A 30 4.38 -7.33 34.57
CA ILE A 30 5.53 -6.45 34.79
C ILE A 30 5.63 -6.12 36.29
N LYS A 31 4.53 -5.69 36.93
CA LYS A 31 4.48 -5.35 38.36
C LYS A 31 4.79 -6.52 39.29
N GLN A 32 4.52 -7.76 38.87
CA GLN A 32 4.82 -8.96 39.65
C GLN A 32 6.28 -9.39 39.57
N ASN A 33 6.98 -9.06 38.49
CA ASN A 33 8.35 -9.53 38.22
C ASN A 33 9.42 -8.44 38.37
N LEU A 34 9.05 -7.16 38.37
CA LEU A 34 9.95 -6.01 38.58
C LEU A 34 9.71 -5.34 39.92
N SER A 35 10.67 -4.53 40.34
CA SER A 35 10.46 -3.59 41.44
C SER A 35 9.37 -2.57 41.08
N SER A 36 8.69 -2.01 42.07
CA SER A 36 7.58 -1.08 41.84
C SER A 36 8.00 0.16 41.05
N GLU A 37 9.24 0.63 41.25
CA GLU A 37 9.79 1.80 40.57
C GLU A 37 10.09 1.51 39.09
N GLU A 38 10.78 0.41 38.79
CA GLU A 38 11.13 0.03 37.41
C GLU A 38 9.88 -0.36 36.60
N ALA A 39 8.90 -1.01 37.25
CA ALA A 39 7.65 -1.38 36.60
C ALA A 39 6.85 -0.14 36.17
N GLU A 40 6.77 0.87 37.03
CA GLU A 40 6.07 2.13 36.70
C GLU A 40 6.79 2.91 35.60
N GLU A 41 8.12 2.95 35.61
CA GLU A 41 8.91 3.61 34.56
C GLU A 41 8.70 2.96 33.19
N VAL A 42 8.73 1.62 33.12
CA VAL A 42 8.51 0.87 31.88
C VAL A 42 7.08 1.07 31.35
N ILE A 43 6.08 1.00 32.23
CA ILE A 43 4.68 1.21 31.85
C ILE A 43 4.47 2.63 31.33
N LEU A 44 4.99 3.64 32.04
CA LEU A 44 4.87 5.03 31.63
C LEU A 44 5.57 5.29 30.29
N ALA A 45 6.75 4.72 30.07
CA ALA A 45 7.48 4.84 28.81
C ALA A 45 6.72 4.19 27.64
N LEU A 46 6.02 3.07 27.87
CA LEU A 46 5.19 2.38 26.88
C LEU A 46 3.83 3.06 26.63
N GLU A 47 3.29 3.76 27.62
CA GLU A 47 2.09 4.59 27.47
C GLU A 47 2.41 5.86 26.66
N GLU A 48 3.55 6.49 26.91
CA GLU A 48 3.99 7.69 26.21
C GLU A 48 4.44 7.38 24.77
N ASN A 49 5.13 6.26 24.58
CA ASN A 49 5.66 5.84 23.28
C ASN A 49 5.25 4.42 22.92
N ARG A 50 4.76 4.22 21.69
CA ARG A 50 4.42 2.87 21.16
C ARG A 50 5.59 1.88 21.22
N GLN A 51 6.82 2.38 21.17
CA GLN A 51 8.06 1.62 21.33
C GLN A 51 8.95 2.38 22.31
N ALA A 52 9.28 1.76 23.44
CA ALA A 52 10.20 2.32 24.42
C ALA A 52 11.61 1.75 24.21
N LEU A 53 12.63 2.61 24.24
CA LEU A 53 14.03 2.21 24.18
C LEU A 53 14.51 1.86 25.59
N VAL A 54 15.01 0.64 25.77
CA VAL A 54 15.39 0.15 27.10
C VAL A 54 16.90 0.05 27.27
N VAL A 55 17.58 -0.35 26.18
CA VAL A 55 19.04 -0.47 26.19
C VAL A 55 19.58 0.10 24.90
N GLU A 56 20.44 1.10 25.05
CA GLU A 56 21.25 1.67 23.96
C GLU A 56 22.59 0.96 23.87
N ARG A 57 23.09 0.79 22.64
CA ARG A 57 24.47 0.39 22.35
C ARG A 57 24.94 -0.87 23.08
N CYS A 58 24.10 -1.90 23.16
CA CYS A 58 24.45 -3.14 23.82
C CYS A 58 25.23 -4.09 22.91
N THR A 59 26.01 -4.96 23.54
CA THR A 59 26.69 -6.07 22.87
C THR A 59 25.68 -7.15 22.45
N ASN A 60 26.10 -8.08 21.58
CA ASN A 60 25.23 -9.17 21.14
C ASN A 60 24.76 -10.08 22.31
N GLU A 61 25.60 -10.26 23.33
CA GLU A 61 25.25 -11.07 24.51
C GLU A 61 24.19 -10.37 25.38
N GLU A 62 24.37 -9.07 25.64
CA GLU A 62 23.42 -8.25 26.39
C GLU A 62 22.07 -8.14 25.66
N ARG A 63 22.11 -7.99 24.34
CA ARG A 63 20.91 -8.01 23.50
C ARG A 63 20.12 -9.31 23.65
N LEU A 64 20.80 -10.46 23.60
CA LEU A 64 20.15 -11.77 23.77
C LEU A 64 19.55 -11.88 25.17
N ASN A 65 20.27 -11.44 26.19
CA ASN A 65 19.77 -11.43 27.56
C ASN A 65 18.52 -10.54 27.71
N ALA A 66 18.55 -9.32 27.17
CA ALA A 66 17.41 -8.41 27.18
C ALA A 66 16.21 -9.01 26.42
N GLN A 67 16.45 -9.66 25.27
CA GLN A 67 15.40 -10.35 24.52
C GLN A 67 14.74 -11.47 25.35
N HIS A 68 15.53 -12.25 26.06
CA HIS A 68 15.01 -13.30 26.94
C HIS A 68 14.26 -12.72 28.15
N TYR A 69 14.80 -11.66 28.76
CA TYR A 69 14.23 -11.02 29.94
C TYR A 69 12.88 -10.35 29.63
N PHE A 70 12.82 -9.46 28.63
CA PHE A 70 11.57 -8.78 28.27
C PHE A 70 10.58 -9.69 27.56
N GLY A 71 11.06 -10.72 26.84
CA GLY A 71 10.20 -11.76 26.30
C GLY A 71 9.48 -12.57 27.38
N TYR A 72 10.14 -12.84 28.52
CA TYR A 72 9.50 -13.50 29.67
C TYR A 72 8.42 -12.65 30.32
N LEU A 73 8.56 -11.32 30.30
CA LEU A 73 7.58 -10.37 30.80
C LEU A 73 6.35 -10.21 29.88
N GLY A 74 6.36 -10.88 28.72
CA GLY A 74 5.28 -10.80 27.75
C GLY A 74 5.32 -9.54 26.87
N LEU A 75 6.47 -8.88 26.76
CA LEU A 75 6.68 -7.73 25.87
C LEU A 75 7.27 -8.20 24.54
N ASP A 76 6.91 -7.48 23.47
CA ASP A 76 7.52 -7.68 22.15
C ASP A 76 8.84 -6.90 22.06
N VAL A 77 9.93 -7.59 21.72
CA VAL A 77 11.30 -7.04 21.74
C VAL A 77 11.79 -6.84 20.32
N ILE A 78 12.05 -5.59 19.95
CA ILE A 78 12.51 -5.18 18.63
C ILE A 78 13.98 -4.77 18.73
N ILE A 79 14.83 -5.43 17.96
CA ILE A 79 16.28 -5.19 17.93
C ILE A 79 16.62 -4.39 16.68
N ARG A 80 17.46 -3.36 16.83
CA ARG A 80 18.05 -2.61 15.72
C ARG A 80 19.57 -2.54 15.87
N VAL A 81 20.28 -2.43 14.75
CA VAL A 81 21.73 -2.17 14.77
C VAL A 81 21.92 -0.69 15.10
N SER A 82 22.71 -0.42 16.14
CA SER A 82 23.03 0.94 16.55
C SER A 82 24.01 1.53 15.54
N LEU A 83 23.62 2.65 14.92
CA LEU A 83 24.42 3.37 13.94
C LEU A 83 24.89 4.68 14.58
N GLU A 84 26.20 4.86 14.68
CA GLU A 84 26.77 6.15 15.10
C GLU A 84 27.03 7.01 13.87
N LEU A 85 26.62 8.28 13.96
CA LEU A 85 27.20 9.34 13.14
C LEU A 85 28.66 9.45 13.57
N MET A 86 29.61 9.35 12.63
CA MET A 86 31.02 9.56 12.96
C MET A 86 31.16 10.93 13.64
N PRO A 87 31.82 11.03 14.81
CA PRO A 87 32.09 12.32 15.41
C PRO A 87 32.90 13.13 14.41
N ASP A 88 32.50 14.38 14.17
CA ASP A 88 33.34 15.35 13.49
C ASP A 88 34.66 15.38 14.27
N GLY A 89 35.74 14.92 13.66
CA GLY A 89 37.04 14.80 14.31
C GLY A 89 37.39 16.12 15.01
N ASP A 90 37.90 16.00 16.24
CA ASP A 90 38.26 17.10 17.14
C ASP A 90 38.72 18.36 16.39
N ASN A 91 37.93 19.43 16.56
CA ASN A 91 38.29 20.79 16.18
C ASN A 91 39.49 21.25 17.01
N ASN A 92 40.71 20.88 16.64
CA ASN A 92 41.95 21.57 17.03
C ASN A 92 43.12 21.11 16.14
N ASP A 93 43.08 21.54 14.88
CA ASP A 93 44.25 22.05 14.17
C ASP A 93 43.73 22.66 12.86
N HIS A 94 44.34 23.77 12.43
CA HIS A 94 44.02 24.44 11.17
C HIS A 94 43.95 23.46 9.99
N VAL A 95 42.74 23.05 9.63
CA VAL A 95 42.45 22.39 8.37
C VAL A 95 41.28 23.13 7.75
N ASP A 96 41.53 23.68 6.57
CA ASP A 96 40.51 24.29 5.74
C ASP A 96 39.25 23.42 5.73
N ASN A 97 38.12 24.02 6.14
CA ASN A 97 36.78 23.46 5.99
C ASN A 97 36.48 23.22 4.50
N ALA A 98 36.95 22.08 4.01
CA ALA A 98 36.52 21.49 2.75
C ALA A 98 36.43 19.99 3.01
N SER A 99 35.33 19.55 3.64
CA SER A 99 34.83 18.21 3.37
C SER A 99 34.88 18.03 1.85
N SER A 100 35.66 17.06 1.39
CA SER A 100 35.87 16.80 -0.04
C SER A 100 34.48 16.74 -0.68
N PRO A 101 34.15 17.62 -1.65
CA PRO A 101 32.82 17.65 -2.22
C PRO A 101 32.52 16.26 -2.76
N VAL A 102 31.47 15.63 -2.25
CA VAL A 102 31.02 14.32 -2.71
C VAL A 102 30.87 14.42 -4.24
N PRO A 103 31.61 13.61 -5.02
CA PRO A 103 31.66 13.78 -6.45
C PRO A 103 30.28 13.44 -7.04
N GLN A 104 29.66 14.40 -7.71
CA GLN A 104 28.31 14.29 -8.27
C GLN A 104 28.32 14.60 -9.77
N CYS A 105 27.39 13.99 -10.51
CA CYS A 105 27.19 14.30 -11.91
C CYS A 105 26.50 15.67 -12.09
N PRO A 106 27.03 16.61 -12.91
CA PRO A 106 26.40 17.92 -13.12
C PRO A 106 25.11 17.87 -13.97
N VAL A 107 24.75 16.71 -14.55
CA VAL A 107 23.55 16.55 -15.41
C VAL A 107 22.41 15.88 -14.65
N CYS A 108 22.66 14.71 -14.07
CA CYS A 108 21.65 13.91 -13.39
C CYS A 108 21.79 13.88 -11.87
N PHE A 109 22.78 14.57 -11.31
CA PHE A 109 23.06 14.65 -9.86
C PHE A 109 23.27 13.31 -9.16
N THR A 110 23.57 12.26 -9.93
CA THR A 110 23.97 10.96 -9.38
C THR A 110 25.29 11.12 -8.62
N ILE A 111 25.29 10.69 -7.36
CA ILE A 111 26.47 10.62 -6.51
C ILE A 111 27.34 9.46 -6.98
N PHE A 112 28.65 9.68 -7.09
CA PHE A 112 29.61 8.64 -7.45
C PHE A 112 30.18 7.98 -6.19
N GLU A 113 30.11 6.65 -6.13
CA GLU A 113 30.78 5.85 -5.10
C GLU A 113 32.31 5.91 -5.29
N ASP A 114 32.76 5.86 -6.54
CA ASP A 114 34.17 5.98 -6.92
C ASP A 114 34.49 7.41 -7.44
N PRO A 115 35.42 8.14 -6.80
CA PRO A 115 35.81 9.49 -7.23
C PRO A 115 36.57 9.51 -8.57
N ASN A 116 37.05 8.36 -9.04
CA ASN A 116 37.80 8.22 -10.29
C ASN A 116 36.92 7.88 -11.51
N THR A 117 35.60 7.90 -11.36
CA THR A 117 34.67 7.65 -12.47
C THR A 117 34.89 8.67 -13.59
N THR A 118 35.07 8.17 -14.81
CA THR A 118 35.30 9.01 -16.01
C THR A 118 34.01 9.29 -16.77
N GLN A 119 33.01 8.42 -16.60
CA GLN A 119 31.72 8.49 -17.25
C GLN A 119 30.60 8.21 -16.24
N CYS A 120 29.54 9.01 -16.28
CA CYS A 120 28.37 8.80 -15.42
C CYS A 120 27.57 7.55 -15.85
N PRO A 121 27.23 6.61 -14.96
CA PRO A 121 26.47 5.41 -15.32
C PRO A 121 25.03 5.72 -15.77
N THR A 122 24.46 6.81 -15.26
CA THR A 122 23.04 7.17 -15.44
C THR A 122 22.81 7.97 -16.72
N CYS A 123 23.56 9.05 -16.93
CA CYS A 123 23.41 9.92 -18.11
C CYS A 123 24.50 9.75 -19.17
N GLN A 124 25.49 8.88 -18.91
CA GLN A 124 26.61 8.57 -19.81
C GLN A 124 27.50 9.78 -20.17
N LEU A 125 27.45 10.86 -19.38
CA LEU A 125 28.30 12.03 -19.55
C LEU A 125 29.76 11.69 -19.22
N HIS A 126 30.68 12.02 -20.12
CA HIS A 126 32.12 11.99 -19.85
C HIS A 126 32.55 13.23 -19.05
N LEU A 127 32.98 13.05 -17.80
CA LEU A 127 33.24 14.13 -16.86
C LEU A 127 34.49 14.96 -17.23
N ARG A 128 35.52 14.31 -17.79
CA ARG A 128 36.82 14.96 -18.09
C ARG A 128 36.82 15.86 -19.33
N THR A 129 35.86 15.66 -20.25
CA THR A 129 35.84 16.34 -21.56
C THR A 129 34.62 17.24 -21.74
N ALA A 130 33.75 17.33 -20.73
CA ALA A 130 32.50 18.06 -20.83
C ALA A 130 32.72 19.58 -20.72
N THR A 131 32.44 20.30 -21.81
CA THR A 131 32.27 21.76 -21.79
C THR A 131 30.96 22.15 -21.11
N GLU A 132 30.91 23.33 -20.50
CA GLU A 132 29.71 23.83 -19.80
C GLU A 132 28.45 23.87 -20.69
N ALA A 133 28.58 24.34 -21.94
CA ALA A 133 27.48 24.36 -22.91
C ALA A 133 26.92 22.96 -23.22
N TYR A 134 27.79 21.95 -23.28
CA TYR A 134 27.38 20.55 -23.48
C TYR A 134 26.66 20.00 -22.24
N ILE A 135 27.13 20.35 -21.04
CA ILE A 135 26.47 19.99 -19.77
C ILE A 135 25.05 20.56 -19.73
N TYR A 136 24.86 21.85 -20.06
CA TYR A 136 23.55 22.48 -20.09
C TYR A 136 22.60 21.80 -21.07
N ARG A 137 23.05 21.56 -22.30
CA ARG A 137 22.25 20.84 -23.30
C ARG A 137 21.84 19.45 -22.81
N LYS A 138 22.78 18.70 -22.24
CA LYS A 138 22.52 17.37 -21.67
C LYS A 138 21.57 17.41 -20.49
N ARG A 139 21.63 18.45 -19.66
CA ARG A 139 20.69 18.65 -18.55
C ARG A 139 19.27 18.88 -19.03
N ILE A 140 19.09 19.72 -20.06
CA ILE A 140 17.77 19.95 -20.67
C ILE A 140 17.23 18.63 -21.25
N GLU A 141 18.03 17.92 -22.04
CA GLU A 141 17.66 16.61 -22.60
C GLU A 141 17.25 15.61 -21.50
N TRP A 142 17.99 15.59 -20.40
CA TRP A 142 17.74 14.73 -19.26
C TRP A 142 16.42 15.07 -18.56
N GLN A 143 16.16 16.36 -18.32
CA GLN A 143 14.92 16.84 -17.71
C GLN A 143 13.70 16.53 -18.58
N GLU A 144 13.80 16.73 -19.90
CA GLU A 144 12.73 16.39 -20.85
C GLU A 144 12.44 14.90 -20.87
N ARG A 145 13.47 14.05 -20.85
CA ARG A 145 13.33 12.59 -20.81
C ARG A 145 12.60 12.13 -19.55
N ILE A 146 13.00 12.60 -18.38
CA ILE A 146 12.34 12.27 -17.11
C ILE A 146 10.89 12.77 -17.11
N ALA A 147 10.67 14.01 -17.55
CA ALA A 147 9.32 14.57 -17.61
C ALA A 147 8.40 13.76 -18.55
N PHE A 148 8.93 13.27 -19.68
CA PHE A 148 8.19 12.42 -20.61
C PHE A 148 7.85 11.05 -19.99
N GLU A 149 8.82 10.41 -19.33
CA GLU A 149 8.62 9.12 -18.68
C GLU A 149 7.58 9.20 -17.55
N HIS A 150 7.66 10.24 -16.72
CA HIS A 150 6.69 10.48 -15.65
C HIS A 150 5.28 10.69 -16.21
N ARG A 151 5.13 11.46 -17.31
CA ARG A 151 3.82 11.63 -17.98
C ARG A 151 3.26 10.31 -18.47
N LYS A 152 4.09 9.46 -19.08
CA LYS A 152 3.69 8.13 -19.55
C LYS A 152 3.24 7.23 -18.39
N GLN A 153 4.01 7.18 -17.31
CA GLN A 153 3.67 6.40 -16.12
C GLN A 153 2.36 6.90 -15.48
N HIS A 154 2.20 8.21 -15.38
CA HIS A 154 0.97 8.84 -14.86
C HIS A 154 -0.25 8.52 -15.72
N GLU A 155 -0.12 8.58 -17.05
CA GLU A 155 -1.22 8.23 -17.96
C GLU A 155 -1.62 6.75 -17.82
N LEU A 156 -0.65 5.84 -17.74
CA LEU A 156 -0.92 4.41 -17.52
C LEU A 156 -1.60 4.17 -16.17
N ALA A 157 -1.10 4.78 -15.09
CA ALA A 157 -1.70 4.68 -13.76
C ALA A 157 -3.14 5.20 -13.74
N TYR A 158 -3.40 6.32 -14.44
CA TYR A 158 -4.74 6.89 -14.56
C TYR A 158 -5.71 5.98 -15.33
N ARG A 159 -5.25 5.38 -16.44
CA ARG A 159 -6.06 4.42 -17.22
C ARG A 159 -6.44 3.20 -16.37
N MET A 160 -5.47 2.60 -15.67
CA MET A 160 -5.69 1.46 -14.77
C MET A 160 -6.71 1.79 -13.67
N LEU A 161 -6.58 2.98 -13.04
CA LEU A 161 -7.51 3.42 -12.01
C LEU A 161 -8.94 3.59 -12.54
N ARG A 162 -9.07 4.15 -13.75
CA ARG A 162 -10.38 4.34 -14.40
C ARG A 162 -11.06 3.01 -14.76
N GLU A 163 -10.28 2.04 -15.24
CA GLU A 163 -10.77 0.69 -15.54
C GLU A 163 -11.24 -0.02 -14.25
N ARG A 164 -10.42 0.02 -13.19
CA ARG A 164 -10.78 -0.53 -11.88
C ARG A 164 -12.07 0.07 -11.32
N GLN A 165 -12.23 1.40 -11.40
CA GLN A 165 -13.46 2.06 -10.98
C GLN A 165 -14.69 1.65 -11.82
N ALA A 166 -14.51 1.40 -13.11
CA ALA A 166 -15.58 0.92 -13.98
C ALA A 166 -15.99 -0.52 -13.63
N GLU A 167 -15.02 -1.39 -13.35
CA GLU A 167 -15.24 -2.77 -12.90
C GLU A 167 -15.93 -2.82 -11.54
N GLU A 168 -15.44 -2.06 -10.55
CA GLU A 168 -16.09 -1.96 -9.25
C GLU A 168 -17.54 -1.49 -9.37
N LYS A 169 -17.82 -0.50 -10.22
CA LYS A 169 -19.19 -0.03 -10.46
C LYS A 169 -20.07 -1.11 -11.10
N ARG A 170 -19.52 -1.96 -11.97
CA ARG A 170 -20.25 -3.11 -12.55
C ARG A 170 -20.55 -4.16 -11.49
N ILE A 171 -19.55 -4.53 -10.68
CA ILE A 171 -19.70 -5.48 -9.58
C ILE A 171 -20.71 -4.97 -8.55
N ARG A 172 -20.63 -3.70 -8.14
CA ARG A 172 -21.60 -3.07 -7.23
C ARG A 172 -23.03 -3.02 -7.78
N LYS A 173 -23.21 -3.04 -9.10
CA LYS A 173 -24.54 -3.16 -9.73
C LYS A 173 -25.03 -4.60 -9.72
N GLN A 174 -24.16 -5.56 -10.03
CA GLN A 174 -24.49 -6.99 -9.97
C GLN A 174 -24.90 -7.40 -8.55
N ILE A 175 -24.10 -7.05 -7.54
CA ILE A 175 -24.41 -7.33 -6.12
C ILE A 175 -25.74 -6.71 -5.71
N ARG A 176 -26.02 -5.44 -6.11
CA ARG A 176 -27.32 -4.81 -5.80
C ARG A 176 -28.49 -5.57 -6.43
N ASN A 177 -28.36 -5.96 -7.69
CA ASN A 177 -29.41 -6.73 -8.37
C ASN A 177 -29.60 -8.11 -7.71
N GLU A 178 -28.51 -8.80 -7.35
CA GLU A 178 -28.56 -10.09 -6.65
C GLU A 178 -29.27 -9.95 -5.30
N LEU A 179 -28.88 -8.97 -4.48
CA LEU A 179 -29.53 -8.67 -3.19
C LEU A 179 -31.00 -8.29 -3.35
N GLU A 180 -31.36 -7.46 -4.34
CA GLU A 180 -32.76 -7.13 -4.63
C GLU A 180 -33.57 -8.38 -5.00
N THR A 181 -32.99 -9.32 -5.78
CA THR A 181 -33.68 -10.57 -6.13
C THR A 181 -33.84 -11.51 -4.94
N GLU A 182 -32.85 -11.56 -4.03
CA GLU A 182 -32.94 -12.35 -2.79
C GLU A 182 -34.00 -11.77 -1.85
N LEU A 183 -34.00 -10.44 -1.63
CA LEU A 183 -35.02 -9.76 -0.84
C LEU A 183 -36.44 -10.00 -1.38
N LEU A 184 -36.62 -9.92 -2.70
CA LEU A 184 -37.94 -10.16 -3.30
C LEU A 184 -38.38 -11.64 -3.19
N LYS A 185 -37.45 -12.60 -3.13
CA LYS A 185 -37.75 -14.00 -2.83
C LYS A 185 -38.17 -14.17 -1.36
N GLU A 186 -37.45 -13.57 -0.43
CA GLU A 186 -37.74 -13.65 1.02
C GLU A 186 -39.08 -12.99 1.37
N LEU A 187 -39.41 -11.86 0.74
CA LEU A 187 -40.70 -11.16 0.93
C LEU A 187 -41.89 -11.91 0.32
N GLY A 188 -41.69 -13.04 -0.36
CA GLY A 188 -42.77 -13.86 -0.94
C GLY A 188 -43.50 -13.21 -2.12
N ILE A 189 -43.03 -12.06 -2.61
CA ILE A 189 -43.61 -11.33 -3.75
C ILE A 189 -43.27 -12.02 -5.07
N LEU A 190 -42.15 -12.75 -5.16
CA LEU A 190 -41.88 -13.67 -6.27
C LEU A 190 -42.67 -14.99 -6.12
N ASN A 191 -43.99 -14.90 -6.02
CA ASN A 191 -44.83 -16.03 -6.40
C ASN A 191 -44.72 -16.17 -7.93
N SER A 192 -44.12 -17.27 -8.37
CA SER A 192 -43.72 -17.68 -9.74
C SER A 192 -44.62 -17.20 -10.92
N TRP A 193 -45.89 -16.89 -10.66
CA TRP A 193 -46.86 -16.46 -11.67
C TRP A 193 -46.78 -14.97 -12.03
N GLN A 194 -46.35 -14.07 -11.14
CA GLN A 194 -46.29 -12.62 -11.45
C GLN A 194 -45.12 -12.23 -12.37
N SER A 195 -44.02 -12.98 -12.35
CA SER A 195 -42.86 -12.74 -13.23
C SER A 195 -43.14 -13.08 -14.71
N VAL A 196 -44.04 -14.03 -14.95
CA VAL A 196 -44.51 -14.41 -16.31
C VAL A 196 -45.28 -13.26 -16.96
N PHE A 197 -46.09 -12.53 -16.18
CA PHE A 197 -46.84 -11.36 -16.67
C PHE A 197 -45.99 -10.11 -16.89
N TYR A 198 -44.80 -10.00 -16.27
CA TYR A 198 -43.88 -8.87 -16.48
C TYR A 198 -42.96 -9.04 -17.70
N ASN A 199 -42.90 -10.24 -18.28
CA ASN A 199 -42.03 -10.49 -19.42
C ASN A 199 -42.68 -9.93 -20.70
N LYS A 200 -42.04 -8.90 -21.30
CA LYS A 200 -42.56 -8.16 -22.46
C LYS A 200 -42.96 -9.07 -23.64
N ARG A 201 -42.27 -10.20 -23.81
CA ARG A 201 -42.59 -11.21 -24.84
C ARG A 201 -43.91 -11.96 -24.56
N VAL A 202 -44.22 -12.23 -23.30
CA VAL A 202 -45.45 -12.93 -22.91
C VAL A 202 -46.67 -12.02 -23.07
N ILE A 203 -46.55 -10.75 -22.69
CA ILE A 203 -47.61 -9.75 -22.90
C ILE A 203 -47.94 -9.61 -24.40
N ILE A 204 -46.90 -9.51 -25.26
CA ILE A 204 -47.08 -9.39 -26.72
C ILE A 204 -47.73 -10.66 -27.30
N SER A 205 -47.30 -11.85 -26.85
CA SER A 205 -47.89 -13.12 -27.27
C SER A 205 -49.38 -13.22 -26.89
N LEU A 206 -49.71 -12.86 -25.65
CA LEU A 206 -51.09 -12.92 -25.15
C LEU A 206 -52.01 -11.92 -25.86
N ALA A 207 -51.51 -10.73 -26.18
CA ALA A 207 -52.22 -9.74 -27.00
C ALA A 207 -52.50 -10.25 -28.42
N LEU A 208 -51.53 -10.93 -29.06
CA LEU A 208 -51.73 -11.53 -30.38
C LEU A 208 -52.76 -12.66 -30.37
N ILE A 209 -52.75 -13.51 -29.34
CA ILE A 209 -53.72 -14.60 -29.19
C ILE A 209 -55.14 -14.05 -29.06
N VAL A 210 -55.34 -13.03 -28.21
CA VAL A 210 -56.65 -12.39 -28.03
C VAL A 210 -57.14 -11.76 -29.34
N LEU A 211 -56.25 -11.09 -30.08
CA LEU A 211 -56.58 -10.51 -31.38
C LEU A 211 -57.02 -11.58 -32.39
N PHE A 212 -56.33 -12.73 -32.43
CA PHE A 212 -56.74 -13.86 -33.28
C PHE A 212 -58.11 -14.42 -32.90
N VAL A 213 -58.40 -14.57 -31.60
CA VAL A 213 -59.71 -15.07 -31.13
C VAL A 213 -60.85 -14.11 -31.55
N ILE A 214 -60.62 -12.81 -31.51
CA ILE A 214 -61.62 -11.81 -31.96
C ILE A 214 -61.85 -11.92 -33.47
N ILE A 215 -60.79 -12.09 -34.26
CA ILE A 215 -60.90 -12.24 -35.71
C ILE A 215 -61.69 -13.52 -36.06
N PHE A 216 -61.37 -14.65 -35.43
CA PHE A 216 -62.06 -15.91 -35.71
C PHE A 216 -63.53 -15.91 -35.25
N THR A 217 -63.85 -15.30 -34.12
CA THR A 217 -65.24 -15.19 -33.65
C THR A 217 -66.06 -14.25 -34.55
N SER A 218 -65.48 -13.15 -35.01
CA SER A 218 -66.15 -12.26 -35.97
C SER A 218 -66.39 -12.94 -37.33
N LEU A 219 -65.40 -13.65 -37.88
CA LEU A 219 -65.57 -14.42 -39.13
C LEU A 219 -66.64 -15.51 -39.00
N GLY A 220 -66.66 -16.23 -37.87
CA GLY A 220 -67.67 -17.25 -37.59
C GLY A 220 -69.08 -16.67 -37.50
N TYR A 221 -69.23 -15.50 -36.87
CA TYR A 221 -70.50 -14.78 -36.81
C TYR A 221 -70.98 -14.34 -38.20
N PHE A 222 -70.08 -13.79 -39.02
CA PHE A 222 -70.41 -13.40 -40.40
C PHE A 222 -70.82 -14.59 -41.27
N LEU A 223 -70.12 -15.73 -41.17
CA LEU A 223 -70.47 -16.94 -41.92
C LEU A 223 -71.81 -17.52 -41.48
N ALA A 224 -72.09 -17.53 -40.17
CA ALA A 224 -73.40 -17.96 -39.65
C ALA A 224 -74.54 -17.06 -40.14
N GLN A 225 -74.30 -15.75 -40.26
CA GLN A 225 -75.30 -14.80 -40.75
C GLN A 225 -75.59 -14.94 -42.26
N ILE A 226 -74.64 -15.45 -43.04
CA ILE A 226 -74.81 -15.72 -44.48
C ILE A 226 -75.57 -17.03 -44.74
N ILE A 227 -75.43 -18.03 -43.86
CA ILE A 227 -76.08 -19.34 -44.01
C ILE A 227 -77.56 -19.32 -43.56
N VAL A 228 -77.94 -18.39 -42.67
CA VAL A 228 -79.31 -18.26 -42.13
C VAL A 228 -80.23 -17.40 -43.02
N LYS A 229 -79.75 -16.92 -44.17
CA LYS A 229 -80.50 -16.09 -45.12
C LYS A 229 -80.84 -16.85 -46.39
#